data_AF-A0A2I0QFA2-F1
#
_entry.id   AF-A0A2I0QFA2-F1
#
_cell.length_a   1.000
_cell.length_b   1.000
_cell.length_c   1.000
_cell.angle_alpha   90.00
_cell.angle_beta   90.00
_cell.angle_gamma   90.00
#
_symmetry.space_group_name_H-M   'P 1'
#
loop_
_entity.id
_entity.type
_entity.pdbx_description
1 polymer ?
#
loop_
_entity_poly.entity_id
_entity_poly.type
_entity_poly.pdbx_seq_one_letter_code
_entity_poly.pdbx_strand_id
1 'polypeptide(L)' 'MENFSVILVEPIYGGNIGSVARVMMNFGFKNLVMVNPPLT' A
#
# COMPACT_ATOMS: atom_id res chain seq x y z
N MET A 1 -18.54 2.69 9.30
CA MET A 1 -17.20 2.10 9.12
C MET A 1 -16.26 3.22 8.76
N GLU A 2 -15.16 3.36 9.49
CA GLU A 2 -14.15 4.37 9.19
C GLU A 2 -13.38 3.98 7.93
N ASN A 3 -13.24 4.92 6.99
CA ASN A 3 -12.50 4.72 5.75
C ASN A 3 -11.03 5.07 5.98
N PHE A 4 -10.21 4.05 6.19
CA PHE A 4 -8.76 4.20 6.27
C PHE A 4 -8.10 4.09 4.91
N SER A 5 -7.07 4.90 4.70
CA SER A 5 -6.18 4.85 3.54
C SER A 5 -4.76 4.58 4.01
N VAL A 6 -4.10 3.61 3.38
CA VAL A 6 -2.68 3.32 3.58
C VAL A 6 -1.91 4.03 2.46
N ILE A 7 -0.97 4.89 2.82
CA ILE A 7 -0.22 5.72 1.86
C ILE A 7 1.25 5.31 1.91
N LEU A 8 1.78 4.83 0.78
CA LEU A 8 3.20 4.54 0.59
C LEU A 8 3.85 5.71 -0.14
N VAL A 9 4.75 6.42 0.54
CA VAL A 9 5.51 7.55 -0.04
C VAL A 9 6.90 7.04 -0.42
N GLU A 10 7.27 7.25 -1.68
CA GLU A 10 8.56 6.85 -2.25
C GLU A 10 8.97 5.40 -1.93
N PRO A 11 8.09 4.40 -2.16
CA PRO A 11 8.44 3.01 -1.90
C PRO A 11 9.63 2.58 -2.77
N ILE A 12 10.67 2.01 -2.17
CA ILE A 12 11.93 1.73 -2.88
C ILE A 12 11.83 0.48 -3.78
N TYR A 13 11.10 -0.55 -3.34
CA TYR A 13 11.01 -1.84 -4.04
C TYR A 13 9.56 -2.28 -4.22
N GLY A 14 9.21 -2.79 -5.42
CA GLY A 14 7.88 -3.32 -5.71
C GLY A 14 7.46 -4.49 -4.79
N GLY A 15 8.43 -5.27 -4.29
CA GLY A 15 8.17 -6.34 -3.33
C GLY A 15 7.47 -5.85 -2.05
N ASN A 16 7.87 -4.69 -1.55
CA ASN A 16 7.28 -4.11 -0.32
C ASN A 16 5.83 -3.68 -0.53
N ILE A 17 5.49 -3.22 -1.74
CA ILE A 17 4.12 -2.83 -2.11
C ILE A 17 3.20 -4.06 -2.03
N GLY A 18 3.64 -5.20 -2.55
CA GLY A 18 2.90 -6.46 -2.47
C GLY A 18 2.74 -6.98 -1.04
N SER A 19 3.80 -6.91 -0.22
CA SER A 19 3.74 -7.30 1.20
C SER A 19 2.73 -6.45 1.97
N VAL A 20 2.71 -5.12 1.75
CA VAL A 20 1.74 -4.21 2.38
C VAL A 20 0.33 -4.53 1.92
N ALA A 21 0.09 -4.71 0.61
CA ALA A 21 -1.22 -5.06 0.08
C ALA A 21 -1.77 -6.37 0.67
N ARG A 22 -0.91 -7.38 0.90
CA ARG A 22 -1.31 -8.63 1.54
C ARG A 22 -1.75 -8.44 2.99
N VAL A 23 -1.01 -7.64 3.77
CA VAL A 23 -1.41 -7.32 5.15
C VAL A 23 -2.71 -6.54 5.16
N MET A 24 -2.88 -5.57 4.26
CA MET A 24 -4.13 -4.82 4.11
C MET A 24 -5.33 -5.75 3.88
N MET A 25 -5.19 -6.74 2.99
CA MET A 25 -6.23 -7.75 2.74
C MET A 25 -6.58 -8.54 4.01
N ASN A 26 -5.58 -8.97 4.78
CA ASN A 26 -5.79 -9.76 6.00
C ASN A 26 -6.59 -9.00 7.08
N PHE A 27 -6.44 -7.67 7.13
CA PHE A 27 -7.08 -6.81 8.14
C PHE A 27 -8.25 -5.98 7.60
N GLY A 28 -8.66 -6.21 6.34
CA GLY A 28 -9.83 -5.55 5.75
C GLY A 28 -9.61 -4.10 5.29
N PHE A 29 -8.36 -3.65 5.14
CA PHE A 29 -8.04 -2.35 4.54
C PHE A 29 -8.13 -2.44 3.02
N LYS A 30 -8.76 -1.43 2.39
CA LYS A 30 -9.08 -1.47 0.95
C LYS A 30 -8.44 -0.37 0.12
N ASN A 31 -8.06 0.75 0.74
CA ASN A 31 -7.56 1.91 0.03
C ASN A 31 -6.04 2.00 0.17
N LEU A 32 -5.31 1.62 -0.87
CA LEU A 32 -3.86 1.78 -0.97
C LEU A 32 -3.55 2.91 -1.95
N VAL A 33 -2.77 3.89 -1.51
CA VAL A 33 -2.28 5.02 -2.33
C VAL A 33 -0.76 4.95 -2.38
N MET A 34 -0.20 5.19 -3.57
CA MET A 34 1.24 5.28 -3.77
C MET A 34 1.60 6.69 -4.25
N VAL A 35 2.57 7.32 -3.61
CA VAL A 35 3.09 8.63 -3.96
C VAL A 35 4.53 8.46 -4.42
N ASN A 36 4.82 8.89 -5.65
CA ASN A 36 6.13 8.73 -6.30
C ASN A 36 6.67 7.27 -6.23
N PRO A 37 5.89 6.27 -6.69
CA PRO A 37 6.38 4.89 -6.76
C PRO A 37 7.54 4.76 -7.77
N PRO A 38 8.39 3.73 -7.64
CA PRO A 38 9.49 3.53 -8.55
C PRO A 38 8.92 3.26 -9.94
N LEU A 39 9.57 3.85 -10.95
CA LEU A 39 9.34 3.53 -12.35
C LEU A 39 9.86 2.11 -12.57
N THR A 40 9.04 1.11 -12.26
CA THR A 40 9.35 -0.31 -12.47
C THR A 40 9.88 -0.57 -13.87
#